data_AF-A0A537NNA2-F1
#
_entry.id   AF-A0A537NNA2-F1
#
_cell.length_a   1.000
_cell.length_b   1.000
_cell.length_c   1.000
_cell.angle_alpha   90.00
_cell.angle_beta   90.00
_cell.angle_gamma   90.00
#
_symmetry.space_group_name_H-M   'P 1'
#
loop_
_entity.id
_entity.type
_entity.pdbx_description
1 polymer ?
#
loop_
_entity_poly.entity_id
_entity_poly.type
_entity_poly.pdbx_seq_one_letter_code
_entity_poly.pdbx_strand_id
1 'polypeptide(L)'
;YRRWYDYSRARDMMLEKTDSEHAPWFIVRSDDKRRARLNAISHILNLIPSHKVAHRKIKLPKRSSKHSYDDQASLQDRKFVAEKY
;
A
#
# COMPACT_ATOMS: atom_id res chain seq x y z
N TYR A 1 0.58 -32.48 -7.87
CA TYR A 1 1.76 -31.62 -8.06
C TYR A 1 2.74 -32.27 -9.05
N ARG A 2 2.57 -32.10 -10.37
CA ARG A 2 3.48 -32.71 -11.37
C ARG A 2 4.49 -31.74 -11.98
N ARG A 3 4.21 -30.44 -11.97
CA ARG A 3 4.98 -29.43 -12.72
C ARG A 3 5.83 -28.49 -11.85
N TRP A 4 5.99 -28.79 -10.56
CA TRP A 4 6.74 -27.92 -9.65
C TRP A 4 8.14 -27.64 -10.18
N TYR A 5 8.88 -28.69 -10.55
CA TYR A 5 10.23 -28.56 -11.08
C TYR A 5 10.30 -27.92 -12.47
N ASP A 6 9.28 -28.10 -13.30
CA ASP A 6 9.20 -27.42 -14.60
C ASP A 6 9.11 -25.90 -14.42
N TYR A 7 8.23 -25.45 -13.52
CA TYR A 7 8.10 -24.03 -13.19
C TYR A 7 9.35 -23.47 -12.52
N SER A 8 9.99 -24.22 -11.62
CA SER A 8 11.26 -23.77 -11.00
C SER A 8 12.34 -23.57 -12.06
N ARG A 9 12.53 -24.52 -12.98
CA ARG A 9 13.48 -24.38 -14.09
C ARG A 9 13.15 -23.20 -15.00
N ALA A 10 11.88 -23.02 -15.34
CA ALA A 10 11.44 -21.91 -16.18
C ALA A 10 11.68 -20.54 -15.50
N ARG A 11 11.42 -20.43 -14.19
CA ARG A 11 11.71 -19.24 -13.39
C ARG A 11 13.21 -18.95 -13.39
N ASP A 12 14.04 -19.94 -13.10
CA ASP A 12 15.48 -19.75 -12.98
C ASP A 12 16.08 -19.32 -14.32
N MET A 13 15.67 -19.94 -15.43
CA MET A 13 16.05 -19.53 -16.79
C MET A 13 15.59 -18.10 -17.12
N MET A 14 14.37 -17.72 -16.72
CA MET A 14 13.85 -16.36 -16.95
C MET A 14 14.66 -15.31 -16.19
N LEU A 15 14.97 -15.57 -14.91
CA LEU A 15 15.78 -14.67 -14.08
C LEU A 15 17.18 -14.51 -14.66
N GLU A 16 17.84 -15.61 -15.02
CA GLU A 16 19.20 -15.57 -15.60
C GLU A 16 19.27 -14.76 -16.90
N LYS A 17 18.22 -14.84 -17.75
CA LYS A 17 18.21 -14.18 -19.07
C LYS A 17 17.71 -12.76 -19.07
N THR A 18 16.94 -12.35 -18.08
CA THR A 18 16.23 -11.05 -18.10
C THR A 18 16.57 -10.12 -16.95
N ASP A 19 17.30 -10.60 -15.93
CA ASP A 19 17.83 -9.75 -14.88
C ASP A 19 18.99 -8.90 -15.41
N SER A 20 18.82 -7.57 -15.38
CA SER A 20 19.78 -6.63 -15.94
C SER A 20 19.83 -5.35 -15.13
N GLU A 21 20.93 -4.60 -15.22
CA GLU A 21 21.17 -3.41 -14.40
C GLU A 21 20.08 -2.33 -14.56
N HIS A 22 19.56 -2.16 -15.78
CA HIS A 22 18.51 -1.17 -16.07
C HIS A 22 17.10 -1.67 -15.71
N ALA A 23 16.91 -2.98 -15.53
CA ALA A 23 15.63 -3.61 -15.20
C ALA A 23 15.84 -4.83 -14.28
N PRO A 24 16.22 -4.61 -13.01
CA PRO A 24 16.56 -5.70 -12.09
C PRO A 24 15.31 -6.43 -11.57
N TRP A 25 15.44 -7.74 -11.37
CA TRP A 25 14.44 -8.57 -10.69
C TRP A 25 14.69 -8.63 -9.18
N PHE A 26 13.64 -8.42 -8.39
CA PHE A 26 13.69 -8.55 -6.93
C PHE A 26 12.79 -9.69 -6.44
N ILE A 27 13.38 -10.64 -5.71
CA ILE A 27 12.68 -11.82 -5.21
C ILE A 27 12.10 -11.54 -3.82
N VAL A 28 10.79 -11.71 -3.64
CA VAL A 28 10.09 -11.54 -2.35
C VAL A 28 9.61 -12.89 -1.84
N ARG A 29 10.05 -13.29 -0.63
CA ARG A 29 9.55 -14.49 0.04
C ARG A 29 8.12 -14.27 0.53
N SER A 30 7.18 -15.09 0.06
CA SER A 30 5.74 -14.86 0.22
C SER A 30 5.01 -15.83 1.17
N ASP A 31 5.72 -16.68 1.92
CA ASP A 31 5.11 -17.63 2.85
C ASP A 31 4.27 -16.90 3.92
N ASP A 32 4.78 -15.79 4.46
CA ASP A 32 3.99 -14.81 5.23
C ASP A 32 3.52 -13.68 4.31
N LYS A 33 2.24 -13.73 3.94
CA LYS A 33 1.62 -12.75 3.03
C LYS A 33 1.64 -11.32 3.58
N ARG A 34 1.55 -11.12 4.90
CA ARG A 34 1.53 -9.77 5.49
C ARG A 34 2.92 -9.14 5.39
N ARG A 35 3.95 -9.91 5.75
CA ARG A 35 5.36 -9.45 5.63
C ARG A 35 5.76 -9.23 4.18
N ALA A 36 5.38 -10.13 3.28
CA ALA A 36 5.68 -9.99 1.85
C ALA A 36 5.14 -8.69 1.25
N ARG A 37 3.89 -8.32 1.57
CA ARG A 37 3.28 -7.07 1.11
C ARG A 37 4.01 -5.84 1.63
N LEU A 38 4.32 -5.82 2.93
CA LEU A 38 5.04 -4.70 3.54
C LEU A 38 6.44 -4.53 2.94
N ASN A 39 7.16 -5.64 2.75
CA ASN A 39 8.49 -5.62 2.14
C ASN A 39 8.45 -5.13 0.69
N ALA A 40 7.49 -5.62 -0.11
CA ALA A 40 7.34 -5.20 -1.51
C ALA A 40 7.03 -3.69 -1.62
N ILE A 41 6.07 -3.19 -0.83
CA ILE A 41 5.72 -1.76 -0.81
C ILE A 41 6.93 -0.91 -0.36
N SER A 42 7.59 -1.31 0.72
CA SER A 42 8.77 -0.58 1.22
C SER A 42 9.91 -0.55 0.20
N HIS A 43 10.14 -1.65 -0.52
CA HIS A 43 11.18 -1.72 -1.53
C HIS A 43 10.89 -0.75 -2.69
N ILE A 44 9.67 -0.75 -3.22
CA ILE A 44 9.25 0.16 -4.29
C ILE A 44 9.39 1.63 -3.86
N LEU A 45 8.93 1.96 -2.64
CA LEU A 45 9.02 3.33 -2.13
C LEU A 45 10.46 3.81 -1.91
N ASN A 46 11.41 2.91 -1.64
CA ASN A 46 12.82 3.25 -1.49
C ASN A 46 13.53 3.46 -2.84
N LEU A 47 13.06 2.81 -3.91
CA LEU A 47 13.61 2.99 -5.26
C LEU A 47 13.21 4.32 -5.89
N ILE A 48 12.05 4.87 -5.50
CA ILE A 48 11.53 6.13 -6.03
C ILE A 48 11.89 7.25 -5.06
N PRO A 49 12.62 8.29 -5.48
CA PRO A 49 12.93 9.44 -4.63
C PRO A 49 11.65 10.16 -4.20
N SER A 50 11.13 9.82 -3.02
CA SER A 50 9.96 10.47 -2.46
C SER A 50 10.38 11.81 -1.86
N HIS A 51 9.79 12.89 -2.37
CA HIS A 51 9.92 14.21 -1.79
C HIS A 51 8.56 14.62 -1.25
N LYS A 52 8.57 15.32 -0.11
CA LYS A 52 7.34 15.92 0.41
C LYS A 52 6.90 17.01 -0.55
N VAL A 53 5.85 16.74 -1.31
CA VAL A 53 5.23 17.75 -2.17
C VAL A 53 4.43 18.69 -1.27
N ALA A 54 4.69 19.99 -1.38
CA ALA A 54 3.87 20.98 -0.70
C ALA A 54 2.47 20.98 -1.32
N HIS A 55 1.49 20.45 -0.59
CA HIS A 55 0.10 20.55 -1.00
C HIS A 55 -0.39 21.98 -0.75
N ARG A 56 -1.05 22.58 -1.77
CA ARG A 56 -1.73 23.86 -1.59
C ARG A 56 -2.78 23.70 -0.49
N LYS A 57 -2.68 24.48 0.59
CA LYS A 57 -3.71 24.50 1.64
C LYS A 57 -5.03 24.96 1.01
N ILE A 58 -5.95 24.03 0.79
CA ILE A 58 -7.30 24.35 0.34
C ILE A 58 -8.05 24.86 1.57
N LYS A 59 -8.45 26.14 1.55
CA LYS A 59 -9.40 26.67 2.53
C LYS A 59 -10.78 26.16 2.13
N LEU A 60 -11.26 25.14 2.83
CA LEU A 60 -12.64 24.69 2.66
C LEU A 60 -13.58 25.84 3.07
N PRO A 61 -14.68 26.09 2.33
CA PRO A 61 -15.70 27.02 2.77
C PRO A 61 -16.31 26.53 4.09
N LYS A 62 -16.84 27.46 4.89
CA LYS A 62 -17.61 27.09 6.09
C LYS A 62 -18.76 26.17 5.67
N ARG A 63 -19.04 25.14 6.49
CA ARG A 63 -20.18 24.22 6.29
C ARG A 63 -21.44 25.05 6.08
N SER A 64 -22.16 24.81 4.99
CA SER A 64 -23.47 25.43 4.77
C SER A 64 -24.48 24.86 5.77
N SER A 65 -25.27 25.71 6.40
CA SER A 65 -26.37 25.32 7.29
C SER A 65 -27.69 25.07 6.55
N LYS A 66 -27.70 25.17 5.22
CA LYS A 66 -28.88 24.92 4.40
C LYS A 66 -29.21 23.42 4.50
N HIS A 67 -30.25 23.08 5.27
CA HIS A 67 -30.62 21.72 5.73
C HIS A 67 -29.77 21.15 6.88
N SER A 68 -29.39 21.96 7.87
CA SER A 68 -28.68 21.47 9.06
C SER A 68 -29.47 20.35 9.77
N TYR A 69 -28.82 19.20 9.93
CA TYR A 69 -29.27 18.05 10.70
C TYR A 69 -28.33 17.89 11.91
N ASP A 70 -28.88 17.54 13.08
CA ASP A 70 -28.08 17.24 14.26
C ASP A 70 -27.49 15.83 14.13
N ASP A 71 -26.28 15.79 13.54
CA ASP A 71 -25.53 14.55 13.38
C ASP A 71 -24.99 14.01 14.71
N GLN A 72 -24.89 14.83 15.76
CA GLN A 72 -24.39 14.43 17.09
C GLN A 72 -25.45 13.73 17.94
N ALA A 73 -26.72 14.14 17.84
CA ALA A 73 -27.82 13.49 18.57
C ALA A 73 -27.91 11.99 18.28
N SER A 74 -27.66 11.58 17.03
CA SER A 74 -27.66 10.17 16.62
C SER A 74 -26.44 9.35 17.05
N LEU A 75 -25.39 10.02 17.52
CA LEU A 75 -24.09 9.42 17.86
C LEU A 75 -23.89 9.22 19.37
N GLN A 76 -24.67 9.88 20.23
CA GLN A 76 -24.52 9.82 21.69
C GLN A 76 -24.57 8.39 22.26
N ASP A 77 -25.39 7.50 21.67
CA ASP A 77 -25.56 6.12 22.15
C ASP A 77 -24.64 5.11 21.46
N ARG A 78 -23.68 5.56 20.65
CA ARG A 78 -22.79 4.68 19.88
C ARG A 78 -21.47 4.43 20.62
N LYS A 79 -20.95 3.20 20.50
CA LYS A 79 -19.62 2.86 21.04
C LYS A 79 -18.53 3.39 20.12
N PHE A 80 -17.71 4.31 20.63
CA PHE A 80 -16.52 4.81 19.94
C PHE A 80 -15.29 3.96 20.26
N VAL A 81 -14.38 3.83 19.30
CA VAL A 81 -13.06 3.22 19.51
C VAL A 81 -12.16 4.26 20.17
N ALA A 82 -11.30 3.83 21.11
CA ALA A 82 -10.37 4.73 21.79
C ALA A 82 -9.41 5.38 20.78
N GLU A 83 -9.35 6.72 20.78
CA GLU A 83 -8.33 7.47 20.05
C GLU A 83 -6.97 7.26 20.72
N LYS A 84 -5.98 6.80 19.94
CA LYS A 84 -4.66 6.41 20.46
C LYS A 84 -3.52 7.28 19.93
N TYR A 85 -3.86 8.40 19.31
CA TYR A 85 -2.94 9.36 18.71
C TYR A 85 -3.36 10.77 19.08
#